data_AF-A0A212K331-F1
#
_entry.id   AF-A0A212K331-F1
#
_cell.length_a   1.000
_cell.length_b   1.000
_cell.length_c   1.000
_cell.angle_alpha   90.00
_cell.angle_beta   90.00
_cell.angle_gamma   90.00
#
_symmetry.space_group_name_H-M   'P 1'
#
loop_
_entity.id
_entity.type
_entity.pdbx_description
1 polymer ?
#
loop_
_entity_poly.entity_id
_entity_poly.type
_entity_poly.pdbx_seq_one_letter_code
_entity_poly.pdbx_strand_id
1 'polypeptide(L)'
;MKKFLYFIFICSLCVGFAACGGDDDNPENFVWGGDWNDPNDSHYEKYQGKYNPIEGDWKNIDDASDILRFSSDRMMYSLTLKPNGNYETAMHLGKYEINNKAFRYGPEGFMTQLYKIENNVLSIKLVFKEGDEQKWRGYTRFNK
;
A
#
# COMPACT_ATOMS: atom_id res chain seq x y z
N MET A 1 27.67 17.20 -73.05
CA MET A 1 29.11 17.19 -72.71
C MET A 1 29.21 16.85 -71.23
N LYS A 2 29.53 15.61 -70.88
CA LYS A 2 30.83 15.14 -70.38
C LYS A 2 31.26 15.78 -69.05
N LYS A 3 31.27 14.91 -68.01
CA LYS A 3 32.15 14.88 -66.80
C LYS A 3 31.71 15.85 -65.68
N PHE A 4 31.64 15.48 -64.40
CA PHE A 4 32.52 14.62 -63.62
C PHE A 4 31.79 13.83 -62.51
N LEU A 5 32.28 12.61 -62.29
CA LEU A 5 32.15 11.77 -61.10
C LEU A 5 32.93 12.35 -59.90
N TYR A 6 32.78 11.67 -58.75
CA TYR A 6 33.47 11.80 -57.46
C TYR A 6 32.80 12.81 -56.51
N PHE A 7 32.04 12.41 -55.50
CA PHE A 7 32.52 11.65 -54.34
C PHE A 7 31.44 10.68 -53.81
N ILE A 8 31.63 9.38 -54.04
CA ILE A 8 31.17 8.34 -53.11
C ILE A 8 32.42 7.93 -52.35
N PHE A 9 32.45 8.22 -51.05
CA PHE A 9 33.06 7.48 -49.93
C PHE A 9 33.45 8.49 -48.87
N ILE A 10 32.77 8.47 -47.72
CA ILE A 10 33.36 8.56 -46.38
C ILE A 10 32.20 8.50 -45.37
N CYS A 11 32.25 7.46 -44.52
CA CYS A 11 31.47 7.24 -43.30
C CYS A 11 29.99 6.90 -43.49
N SER A 12 29.69 5.68 -43.93
CA SER A 12 29.21 4.64 -43.01
C SER A 12 29.44 4.91 -41.50
N LEU A 13 28.44 4.53 -40.70
CA LEU A 13 28.46 4.38 -39.24
C LEU A 13 28.14 5.63 -38.40
N CYS A 14 26.91 6.15 -38.56
CA CYS A 14 26.14 6.62 -37.41
C CYS A 14 24.71 6.07 -37.54
N VAL A 15 24.56 4.75 -37.49
CA VAL A 15 23.28 4.14 -37.14
C VAL A 15 23.09 4.42 -35.65
N GLY A 16 22.64 5.62 -35.33
CA GLY A 16 22.15 5.94 -34.00
C GLY A 16 20.87 5.16 -33.82
N PHE A 17 20.98 3.94 -33.30
CA PHE A 17 19.83 3.27 -32.72
C PHE A 17 19.22 4.21 -31.69
N ALA A 18 18.01 4.67 -31.99
CA ALA A 18 17.10 5.14 -30.97
C ALA A 18 16.83 3.95 -30.04
N ALA A 19 17.41 3.98 -28.85
CA ALA A 19 16.97 3.23 -27.68
C ALA A 19 17.79 3.68 -26.45
N CYS A 20 17.56 4.91 -25.99
CA CYS A 20 17.63 5.20 -24.55
C CYS A 20 16.20 5.53 -24.10
N GLY A 21 15.29 4.59 -24.36
CA GLY A 21 14.10 4.42 -23.55
C GLY A 21 14.47 3.43 -22.45
N GLY A 22 15.34 3.86 -21.54
CA GLY A 22 15.45 3.20 -20.24
C GLY A 22 14.34 3.80 -19.41
N ASP A 23 13.17 3.16 -19.44
CA ASP A 23 12.15 3.35 -18.41
C ASP A 23 12.78 2.95 -17.07
N ASP A 24 13.51 3.88 -16.46
CA ASP A 24 13.74 3.87 -15.02
C ASP A 24 12.44 4.39 -14.37
N ASP A 25 11.35 3.64 -14.56
CA ASP A 25 10.17 3.70 -13.72
C ASP A 25 10.56 3.11 -12.36
N ASN A 26 11.39 3.85 -11.63
CA ASN A 26 11.74 3.53 -10.27
C ASN A 26 10.43 3.60 -9.47
N PRO A 27 9.92 2.49 -8.91
CA PRO A 27 8.64 2.52 -8.21
C PRO A 27 8.77 3.54 -7.07
N GLU A 28 7.95 4.60 -7.10
CA GLU A 28 7.99 5.66 -6.09
C GLU A 28 7.97 5.03 -4.69
N ASN A 29 9.08 5.20 -3.96
CA ASN A 29 9.21 4.65 -2.63
C ASN A 29 8.16 5.29 -1.71
N PHE A 30 7.34 4.46 -1.05
CA PHE A 30 6.36 4.96 -0.10
C PHE A 30 7.05 5.67 1.08
N VAL A 31 6.69 6.93 1.30
CA VAL A 31 7.14 7.73 2.45
C VAL A 31 6.02 7.83 3.48
N TRP A 32 6.34 7.54 4.74
CA TRP A 32 5.38 7.65 5.83
C TRP A 32 5.04 9.09 6.16
N GLY A 33 3.75 9.38 6.22
CA GLY A 33 3.22 10.72 6.46
C GLY A 33 2.90 11.06 7.92
N GLY A 34 3.42 10.28 8.88
CA GLY A 34 3.13 10.46 10.31
C GLY A 34 1.85 9.76 10.79
N ASP A 35 1.61 9.79 12.11
CA ASP A 35 0.35 9.39 12.74
C ASP A 35 -0.53 10.63 12.89
N TRP A 36 -1.64 10.69 12.16
CA TRP A 36 -2.56 11.84 12.21
C TRP A 36 -3.32 11.95 13.54
N ASN A 37 -3.09 11.00 14.46
CA ASN A 37 -3.60 11.03 15.81
C ASN A 37 -2.57 11.43 16.87
N ASP A 38 -1.29 11.64 16.51
CA ASP A 38 -0.26 12.17 17.42
C ASP A 38 -0.47 13.67 17.61
N PRO A 39 -0.58 14.19 18.85
CA PRO A 39 -0.65 15.63 19.12
C PRO A 39 0.45 16.50 18.48
N ASN A 40 1.58 15.90 18.10
CA ASN A 40 2.69 16.59 17.43
C ASN A 40 2.62 16.53 15.89
N ASP A 41 1.68 15.80 15.31
CA ASP A 41 1.49 15.76 13.85
C ASP A 41 0.72 17.00 13.39
N SER A 42 1.16 17.61 12.28
CA SER A 42 0.51 18.77 11.66
C SER A 42 -0.98 18.56 11.33
N HIS A 43 -1.44 17.32 11.17
CA HIS A 43 -2.83 16.99 10.90
C HIS A 43 -3.67 16.81 12.17
N TYR A 44 -3.06 16.78 13.35
CA TYR A 44 -3.79 16.60 14.60
C TYR A 44 -4.84 17.68 14.82
N GLU A 45 -4.54 18.94 14.49
CA GLU A 45 -5.52 20.03 14.67
C GLU A 45 -6.82 19.79 13.90
N LYS A 46 -6.74 19.12 12.74
CA LYS A 46 -7.90 18.80 11.91
C LYS A 46 -8.75 17.68 12.48
N TYR A 47 -8.12 16.65 13.05
CA TYR A 47 -8.80 15.41 13.45
C TYR A 47 -8.92 15.21 14.96
N GLN A 48 -8.17 15.97 15.76
CA GLN A 48 -8.17 15.98 17.21
C GLN A 48 -8.01 14.57 17.80
N GLY A 49 -7.11 13.77 17.22
CA GLY A 49 -6.85 12.39 17.65
C GLY A 49 -7.95 11.38 17.30
N LYS A 50 -8.90 11.73 16.41
CA LYS A 50 -10.06 10.90 16.02
C LYS A 50 -9.99 10.39 14.58
N TYR A 51 -8.83 10.48 13.93
CA TYR A 51 -8.68 9.97 12.57
C TYR A 51 -8.59 8.44 12.57
N ASN A 52 -9.69 7.75 12.24
CA ASN A 52 -9.69 6.29 12.16
C ASN A 52 -10.75 5.75 11.16
N PRO A 53 -10.60 5.98 9.85
CA PRO A 53 -11.61 5.56 8.88
C PRO A 53 -11.74 4.04 8.71
N ILE A 54 -10.72 3.28 9.15
CA ILE A 54 -10.70 1.81 9.08
C ILE A 54 -11.24 1.14 10.35
N GLU A 55 -11.67 1.91 11.36
CA GLU A 55 -12.23 1.36 12.61
C GLU A 55 -13.35 0.37 12.33
N GLY A 56 -13.30 -0.81 12.95
CA GLY A 56 -14.31 -1.86 12.96
C GLY A 56 -13.79 -3.21 12.50
N ASP A 57 -14.72 -4.13 12.24
CA ASP A 57 -14.42 -5.50 11.82
C ASP A 57 -14.54 -5.64 10.30
N TRP A 58 -13.57 -6.32 9.72
CA TRP A 58 -13.40 -6.47 8.29
C TRP A 58 -13.13 -7.92 7.95
N LYS A 59 -14.05 -8.56 7.23
CA LYS A 59 -13.93 -9.95 6.81
C LYS A 59 -13.22 -10.03 5.47
N ASN A 60 -12.18 -10.86 5.39
CA ASN A 60 -11.42 -11.08 4.18
C ASN A 60 -12.33 -11.70 3.10
N ILE A 61 -12.24 -11.17 1.87
CA ILE A 61 -13.08 -11.60 0.74
C ILE A 61 -12.65 -12.98 0.23
N ASP A 62 -11.35 -13.27 0.26
CA ASP A 62 -10.78 -14.51 -0.27
C ASP A 62 -10.77 -15.64 0.79
N ASP A 63 -10.80 -15.29 2.07
CA ASP A 63 -10.91 -16.21 3.20
C ASP A 63 -11.90 -15.70 4.25
N ALA A 64 -13.16 -16.13 4.15
CA ALA A 64 -14.22 -15.68 5.05
C ALA A 64 -13.99 -16.05 6.53
N SER A 65 -13.01 -16.92 6.84
CA SER A 65 -12.63 -17.25 8.21
C SER A 65 -11.68 -16.22 8.83
N ASP A 66 -10.98 -15.42 8.03
CA ASP A 66 -10.06 -14.37 8.47
C ASP A 66 -10.78 -13.03 8.62
N ILE A 67 -10.74 -12.48 9.84
CA ILE A 67 -11.30 -11.16 10.15
C ILE A 67 -10.20 -10.28 10.74
N LEU A 68 -10.04 -9.08 10.20
CA LEU A 68 -9.25 -8.02 10.80
C LEU A 68 -10.15 -7.10 11.62
N ARG A 69 -9.74 -6.82 12.85
CA ARG A 69 -10.39 -5.83 13.72
C ARG A 69 -9.45 -4.66 13.96
N PHE A 70 -9.95 -3.46 13.70
CA PHE A 70 -9.35 -2.18 14.08
C PHE A 70 -10.24 -1.54 15.15
N SER A 71 -9.86 -1.63 16.42
CA SER A 71 -10.69 -1.12 17.51
C SER A 71 -10.60 0.40 17.65
N SER A 72 -11.55 0.98 18.38
CA SER A 72 -11.64 2.43 18.65
C SER A 72 -10.45 2.97 19.46
N ASP A 73 -9.80 2.13 20.27
CA ASP A 73 -8.57 2.45 21.01
C ASP A 73 -7.29 2.27 20.17
N ARG A 74 -7.43 2.02 18.86
CA ARG A 74 -6.35 1.82 17.88
C ARG A 74 -5.53 0.56 18.12
N MET A 75 -6.20 -0.51 18.55
CA MET A 75 -5.60 -1.84 18.61
C MET A 75 -6.01 -2.65 17.39
N MET A 76 -5.07 -3.43 16.86
CA MET A 76 -5.29 -4.31 15.72
C MET A 76 -5.28 -5.77 16.17
N TYR A 77 -6.24 -6.53 15.65
CA TYR A 77 -6.38 -7.96 15.92
C TYR A 77 -6.63 -8.71 14.63
N SER A 78 -6.11 -9.95 14.57
CA SER A 78 -6.62 -10.97 13.65
C SER A 78 -7.51 -11.91 14.44
N LEU A 79 -8.71 -12.16 13.91
CA LEU A 79 -9.71 -13.05 14.48
C LEU A 79 -10.00 -14.17 13.47
N THR A 80 -10.34 -15.35 13.99
CA THR A 80 -10.78 -16.48 13.17
C THR A 80 -12.26 -16.77 13.45
N LEU A 81 -13.09 -16.75 12.40
CA LEU A 81 -14.48 -17.21 12.47
C LEU A 81 -14.53 -18.73 12.51
N LYS A 82 -15.12 -19.27 13.57
CA LYS A 82 -15.33 -20.71 13.73
C LYS A 82 -16.64 -21.16 13.06
N PRO A 83 -16.78 -22.46 12.75
CA PRO A 83 -18.01 -23.00 12.16
C PRO A 83 -19.28 -22.79 12.98
N ASN A 84 -19.15 -22.62 14.30
CA ASN A 84 -20.28 -22.35 15.20
C ASN A 84 -20.72 -20.86 15.19
N GLY A 85 -20.12 -20.02 14.34
CA GLY A 85 -20.42 -18.59 14.25
C GLY A 85 -19.70 -17.71 15.28
N ASN A 86 -18.98 -18.31 16.24
CA ASN A 86 -18.16 -17.55 17.18
C ASN A 86 -16.81 -17.18 16.54
N TYR A 87 -16.19 -16.12 17.04
CA TYR A 87 -14.84 -15.73 16.68
C TYR A 87 -13.92 -15.88 17.88
N GLU A 88 -12.68 -16.25 17.59
CA GLU A 88 -11.59 -16.26 18.55
C GLU A 88 -10.53 -15.28 18.09
N THR A 89 -9.91 -14.57 19.04
CA THR A 89 -8.73 -13.77 18.74
C THR A 89 -7.58 -14.73 18.40
N ALA A 90 -7.21 -14.76 17.13
CA ALA A 90 -6.07 -15.55 16.67
C ALA A 90 -4.75 -14.86 17.04
N MET A 91 -4.70 -13.53 16.91
CA MET A 91 -3.48 -12.76 17.18
C MET A 91 -3.78 -11.33 17.62
N HIS A 92 -3.01 -10.87 18.60
CA HIS A 92 -2.91 -9.45 18.96
C HIS A 92 -1.76 -8.82 18.19
N LEU A 93 -2.08 -7.98 17.20
CA LEU A 93 -1.08 -7.36 16.32
C LEU A 93 -0.50 -6.07 16.92
N GLY A 94 -1.17 -5.52 17.93
CA GLY A 94 -0.70 -4.38 18.72
C GLY A 94 -1.38 -3.08 18.34
N LYS A 95 -0.89 -1.99 18.93
CA LYS A 95 -1.36 -0.64 18.62
C LYS A 95 -0.93 -0.26 17.21
N TYR A 96 -1.78 0.45 16.50
CA TYR A 96 -1.45 0.99 15.19
C TYR A 96 -1.53 2.51 15.13
N GLU A 97 -0.74 3.05 14.21
CA GLU A 97 -0.67 4.45 13.79
C GLU A 97 -1.26 4.58 12.40
N ILE A 98 -1.88 5.73 12.05
CA ILE A 98 -2.61 5.85 10.79
C ILE A 98 -2.63 7.28 10.22
N ASN A 99 -2.54 7.38 8.90
CA ASN A 99 -2.77 8.60 8.11
C ASN A 99 -3.70 8.30 6.92
N ASN A 100 -3.87 9.23 5.98
CA ASN A 100 -4.78 9.03 4.84
C ASN A 100 -4.41 7.95 3.83
N LYS A 101 -3.18 7.45 3.84
CA LYS A 101 -2.71 6.49 2.82
C LYS A 101 -2.37 5.14 3.40
N ALA A 102 -1.95 5.09 4.66
CA ALA A 102 -1.37 3.90 5.25
C ALA A 102 -1.62 3.82 6.77
N PHE A 103 -1.46 2.61 7.29
CA PHE A 103 -1.35 2.35 8.72
C PHE A 103 -0.09 1.53 9.02
N ARG A 104 0.39 1.64 10.25
CA ARG A 104 1.57 0.93 10.75
C ARG A 104 1.28 0.24 12.06
N TYR A 105 1.82 -0.96 12.24
CA TYR A 105 1.73 -1.70 13.51
C TYR A 105 2.98 -2.55 13.73
N GLY A 106 3.09 -3.08 14.95
CA GLY A 106 4.28 -3.80 15.41
C GLY A 106 5.38 -2.86 15.91
N PRO A 107 6.49 -3.42 16.42
CA PRO A 107 7.62 -2.64 16.93
C PRO A 107 8.14 -1.67 15.87
N GLU A 108 8.25 -0.39 16.23
CA GLU A 108 8.77 0.69 15.35
C GLU A 108 8.05 0.81 13.99
N GLY A 109 6.79 0.35 13.88
CA GLY A 109 6.04 0.39 12.63
C GLY A 109 6.58 -0.55 11.55
N PHE A 110 7.23 -1.66 11.95
CA PHE A 110 7.79 -2.69 11.08
C PHE A 110 6.83 -3.13 9.96
N MET A 111 5.54 -3.23 10.26
CA MET A 111 4.52 -3.54 9.26
C MET A 111 3.83 -2.26 8.80
N THR A 112 4.23 -1.73 7.64
CA THR A 112 3.53 -0.63 6.96
C THR A 112 2.61 -1.19 5.90
N GLN A 113 1.32 -0.86 5.95
CA GLN A 113 0.36 -1.24 4.92
C GLN A 113 -0.32 -0.02 4.32
N LEU A 114 -0.36 0.05 3.00
CA LEU A 114 -1.25 0.97 2.29
C LEU A 114 -2.68 0.50 2.47
N TYR A 115 -3.62 1.44 2.55
CA TYR A 115 -5.03 1.10 2.52
C TYR A 115 -5.82 2.05 1.62
N LYS A 116 -6.96 1.58 1.16
CA LYS A 116 -8.01 2.40 0.54
C LYS A 116 -9.38 1.82 0.86
N ILE A 117 -10.39 2.68 0.92
CA ILE A 117 -11.79 2.28 1.11
C ILE A 117 -12.58 2.78 -0.09
N GLU A 118 -13.12 1.85 -0.88
CA GLU A 118 -13.91 2.12 -2.07
C GLU A 118 -15.14 1.20 -2.03
N ASN A 119 -16.35 1.74 -2.21
CA ASN A 119 -17.60 0.95 -2.23
C ASN A 119 -17.76 -0.02 -1.04
N ASN A 120 -17.44 0.44 0.18
CA ASN A 120 -17.44 -0.36 1.42
C ASN A 120 -16.46 -1.56 1.44
N VAL A 121 -15.47 -1.57 0.54
CA VAL A 121 -14.38 -2.54 0.55
C VAL A 121 -13.11 -1.84 1.05
N LEU A 122 -12.56 -2.35 2.15
CA LEU A 122 -11.22 -2.01 2.60
C LEU A 122 -10.23 -2.86 1.80
N SER A 123 -9.37 -2.22 1.02
CA SER A 123 -8.25 -2.90 0.37
C SER A 123 -6.96 -2.55 1.11
N ILE A 124 -6.16 -3.55 1.48
CA ILE A 124 -4.85 -3.35 2.12
C ILE A 124 -3.74 -3.99 1.28
N LYS A 125 -2.57 -3.37 1.26
CA LYS A 125 -1.38 -3.88 0.59
C LYS A 125 -0.15 -3.63 1.46
N LEU A 126 0.64 -4.67 1.67
CA LEU A 126 1.89 -4.57 2.42
C LEU A 126 2.94 -3.79 1.62
N VAL A 127 3.66 -2.90 2.31
CA VAL A 127 4.80 -2.18 1.73
C VAL A 127 6.07 -2.94 2.11
N PHE A 128 6.68 -3.64 1.15
CA PHE A 128 8.04 -4.16 1.28
C PHE A 128 9.03 -3.28 0.52
N LYS A 129 10.32 -3.38 0.86
CA LYS A 129 11.40 -2.90 -0.02
C LYS A 129 11.54 -3.89 -1.20
N GLU A 130 11.52 -3.35 -2.41
CA GLU A 130 11.85 -3.93 -3.73
C GLU A 130 11.63 -5.43 -4.00
N GLY A 131 10.89 -5.73 -5.08
CA GLY A 131 10.96 -7.02 -5.79
C GLY A 131 9.70 -7.89 -5.75
N ASP A 132 8.83 -7.73 -4.75
CA ASP A 132 7.58 -8.50 -4.67
C ASP A 132 6.36 -7.61 -4.97
N GLU A 133 5.67 -7.90 -6.08
CA GLU A 133 4.34 -7.36 -6.36
C GLU A 133 3.33 -7.92 -5.34
N GLN A 134 3.22 -7.28 -4.18
CA GLN A 134 2.17 -7.61 -3.24
C GLN A 134 0.82 -7.20 -3.81
N LYS A 135 -0.12 -8.15 -3.84
CA LYS A 135 -1.49 -7.90 -4.30
C LYS A 135 -2.28 -7.19 -3.21
N TRP A 136 -3.21 -6.34 -3.64
CA TRP A 136 -4.22 -5.80 -2.75
C TRP A 136 -5.10 -6.94 -2.24
N ARG A 137 -5.28 -7.00 -0.91
CA ARG A 137 -6.24 -7.90 -0.26
C ARG A 137 -7.49 -7.12 0.10
N GLY A 138 -8.64 -7.63 -0.31
CA GLY A 138 -9.93 -6.99 -0.10
C GLY A 138 -10.64 -7.52 1.13
N TYR A 139 -11.31 -6.62 1.85
CA TYR A 139 -12.11 -6.93 3.02
C TYR A 139 -13.44 -6.20 2.96
N THR A 140 -14.50 -6.87 3.39
CA THR A 140 -15.85 -6.27 3.50
C THR A 140 -16.16 -5.99 4.96
N ARG A 141 -16.97 -4.96 5.21
CA ARG A 141 -17.49 -4.69 6.56
C ARG A 141 -18.17 -5.94 7.11
N PHE A 142 -17.75 -6.35 8.30
CA PHE A 142 -18.37 -7.42 9.03
C PHE A 142 -19.23 -6.82 10.14
N ASN A 143 -20.52 -6.74 9.88
CA ASN A 143 -21.50 -6.34 10.87
C ASN A 143 -22.08 -7.61 11.50
N LYS A 144 -22.10 -7.66 12.83
CA LYS A 144 -22.88 -8.66 13.56
C LYS A 144 -24.36 -8.35 13.52
#